data_AF-A0A0M2WJF4-F1
#
_entry.id   AF-A0A0M2WJF4-F1
#
_cell.length_a   1.000
_cell.length_b   1.000
_cell.length_c   1.000
_cell.angle_alpha   90.00
_cell.angle_beta   90.00
_cell.angle_gamma   90.00
#
_symmetry.space_group_name_H-M   'P 1'
#
loop_
_entity.id
_entity.type
_entity.pdbx_description
1 polymer ?
#
loop_
_entity_poly.entity_id
_entity_poly.type
_entity_poly.pdbx_seq_one_letter_code
_entity_poly.pdbx_strand_id
1 'polypeptide(L)'
;MQTVRPYQAGDRDACLALFDGNTPRFFDPSERAGFAAWLENSTHPYLVIERDGVIVACGGHALDAGGTVASLCWGMVAQDLHGQGLGRALTQARLDAIRAVPGVAKVSMNTSQHTQAFYARFGFQTVKVTQDGFGPGIDQWDMLLSLNERDHIAAVPLEKAYRLLNHGPSILVSARHDGIDNVMAAAWACALDFSPPKLTVVLDKATRTRALVEGSGTFVIQVPTAAQLQLTHAVGTHSLDAQPDKLARAGVRLLHMDGFDLPFVAGCSAWLACRLIPEPHNQAAYDLFIGEVVGAWADTRVFRDGHWHFEDADPSWRSLHYIAGGRFYAIGEALDAAPS
;
A
#
# COMPACT_ATOMS: atom_id res chain seq x y z
N MET A 1 7.96 26.68 1.04
CA MET A 1 7.45 25.40 1.63
C MET A 1 6.27 24.92 0.80
N GLN A 2 6.18 23.63 0.48
CA GLN A 2 5.07 23.06 -0.29
C GLN A 2 4.01 22.51 0.64
N THR A 3 2.74 22.88 0.42
CA THR A 3 1.61 22.45 1.23
C THR A 3 0.48 21.94 0.35
N VAL A 4 -0.08 20.78 0.67
CA VAL A 4 -1.33 20.29 0.07
C VAL A 4 -2.47 20.66 1.02
N ARG A 5 -3.50 21.35 0.52
CA ARG A 5 -4.65 21.77 1.34
C ARG A 5 -5.96 21.74 0.54
N PRO A 6 -7.12 21.71 1.23
CA PRO A 6 -8.41 21.92 0.58
C PRO A 6 -8.46 23.26 -0.17
N TYR A 7 -9.15 23.24 -1.31
CA TYR A 7 -9.51 24.42 -2.08
C TYR A 7 -10.42 25.36 -1.27
N GLN A 8 -10.25 26.65 -1.49
CA GLN A 8 -11.08 27.72 -0.94
C GLN A 8 -11.56 28.61 -2.09
N ALA A 9 -12.67 29.32 -1.90
CA ALA A 9 -13.25 30.19 -2.94
C ALA A 9 -12.26 31.24 -3.49
N GLY A 10 -11.30 31.69 -2.67
CA GLY A 10 -10.24 32.61 -3.10
C GLY A 10 -9.21 32.00 -4.05
N ASP A 11 -9.13 30.68 -4.17
CA ASP A 11 -8.18 30.00 -5.07
C ASP A 11 -8.70 29.90 -6.51
N ARG A 12 -9.96 30.29 -6.76
CA ARG A 12 -10.67 30.11 -8.03
C ARG A 12 -9.86 30.62 -9.22
N ASP A 13 -9.45 31.88 -9.17
CA ASP A 13 -8.77 32.53 -10.29
C ASP A 13 -7.38 31.92 -10.53
N ALA A 14 -6.70 31.47 -9.47
CA ALA A 14 -5.44 30.76 -9.60
C ALA A 14 -5.63 29.39 -10.26
N CYS A 15 -6.68 28.66 -9.92
CA CYS A 15 -7.03 27.39 -10.57
C CYS A 15 -7.39 27.58 -12.05
N LEU A 16 -8.14 28.64 -12.39
CA LEU A 16 -8.44 28.96 -13.79
C LEU A 16 -7.18 29.34 -14.57
N ALA A 17 -6.24 30.06 -13.95
CA ALA A 17 -4.95 30.36 -14.57
C ALA A 17 -4.13 29.09 -14.86
N LEU A 18 -4.17 28.08 -13.96
CA LEU A 18 -3.55 26.77 -14.20
C LEU A 18 -4.18 26.05 -15.40
N PHE A 19 -5.51 26.09 -15.52
CA PHE A 19 -6.24 25.52 -16.65
C PHE A 19 -5.83 26.21 -17.96
N ASP A 20 -5.83 27.54 -17.97
CA ASP A 20 -5.47 28.36 -19.12
C ASP A 20 -4.03 28.07 -19.58
N GLY A 21 -3.08 27.93 -18.64
CA GLY A 21 -1.70 27.58 -18.94
C GLY A 21 -1.48 26.15 -19.46
N ASN A 22 -2.44 25.25 -19.27
CA ASN A 22 -2.39 23.88 -19.81
C ASN A 22 -3.19 23.71 -21.12
N THR A 23 -3.89 24.77 -21.56
CA THR A 23 -4.69 24.81 -22.79
C THR A 23 -3.86 25.36 -23.96
N PRO A 24 -3.96 24.83 -25.20
CA PRO A 24 -4.82 23.75 -25.67
C PRO A 24 -4.16 22.36 -25.62
N ARG A 25 -3.00 22.23 -24.99
CA ARG A 25 -2.19 21.00 -25.08
C ARG A 25 -2.78 19.83 -24.28
N PHE A 26 -3.33 20.10 -23.10
CA PHE A 26 -3.84 19.08 -22.18
C PHE A 26 -5.35 19.19 -21.93
N PHE A 27 -5.94 20.35 -22.24
CA PHE A 27 -7.37 20.62 -22.12
C PHE A 27 -7.86 21.34 -23.37
N ASP A 28 -9.11 21.10 -23.73
CA ASP A 28 -9.77 21.86 -24.79
C ASP A 28 -10.30 23.21 -24.25
N PRO A 29 -10.15 24.33 -24.99
CA PRO A 29 -10.66 25.63 -24.56
C PRO A 29 -12.15 25.65 -24.17
N SER A 30 -12.98 24.78 -24.78
CA SER A 30 -14.41 24.69 -24.48
C SER A 30 -14.72 24.15 -23.08
N GLU A 31 -13.79 23.40 -22.48
CA GLU A 31 -13.96 22.82 -21.14
C GLU A 31 -13.84 23.86 -20.02
N ARG A 32 -13.24 25.03 -20.30
CA ARG A 32 -12.97 26.08 -19.32
C ARG A 32 -14.23 26.54 -18.57
N ALA A 33 -15.35 26.70 -19.29
CA ALA A 33 -16.61 27.13 -18.69
C ALA A 33 -17.16 26.05 -17.73
N GLY A 34 -17.04 24.78 -18.10
CA GLY A 34 -17.42 23.66 -17.26
C GLY A 34 -16.55 23.57 -16.01
N PHE A 35 -15.24 23.78 -16.15
CA PHE A 35 -14.32 23.79 -15.01
C PHE A 35 -14.62 24.94 -14.04
N ALA A 36 -14.87 26.16 -14.55
CA ALA A 36 -15.26 27.30 -13.72
C ALA A 36 -16.56 27.04 -12.95
N ALA A 37 -17.57 26.48 -13.63
CA ALA A 37 -18.84 26.12 -12.99
C ALA A 37 -18.65 25.02 -11.93
N TRP A 38 -17.74 24.08 -12.14
CA TRP A 38 -17.40 23.05 -11.17
C TRP A 38 -16.76 23.65 -9.91
N LEU A 39 -15.79 24.56 -10.05
CA LEU A 39 -15.13 25.22 -8.91
C LEU A 39 -16.10 26.05 -8.05
N GLU A 40 -17.18 26.55 -8.65
CA GLU A 40 -18.20 27.35 -7.97
C GLU A 40 -19.26 26.51 -7.27
N ASN A 41 -19.71 25.42 -7.91
CA ASN A 41 -20.94 24.73 -7.51
C ASN A 41 -20.71 23.32 -6.94
N SER A 42 -19.52 22.74 -7.14
CA SER A 42 -19.23 21.38 -6.69
C SER A 42 -19.08 21.30 -5.17
N THR A 43 -19.72 20.30 -4.56
CA THR A 43 -19.51 19.92 -3.16
C THR A 43 -18.46 18.83 -3.00
N HIS A 44 -17.85 18.38 -4.10
CA HIS A 44 -16.87 17.31 -4.07
C HIS A 44 -15.51 17.81 -3.56
N PRO A 45 -14.71 16.95 -2.90
CA PRO A 45 -13.39 17.34 -2.44
C PRO A 45 -12.49 17.84 -3.58
N TYR A 46 -11.89 19.00 -3.36
CA TYR A 46 -10.92 19.61 -4.27
C TYR A 46 -9.69 20.06 -3.48
N LEU A 47 -8.51 19.75 -4.00
CA LEU A 47 -7.23 20.04 -3.37
C LEU A 47 -6.44 21.02 -4.23
N VAL A 48 -5.65 21.85 -3.55
CA VAL A 48 -4.62 22.69 -4.17
C VAL A 48 -3.26 22.37 -3.56
N ILE A 49 -2.21 22.50 -4.36
CA ILE A 49 -0.83 22.54 -3.87
C ILE A 49 -0.38 24.00 -3.93
N GLU A 50 0.01 24.51 -2.77
CA GLU A 50 0.58 25.84 -2.62
C GLU A 50 2.10 25.71 -2.44
N ARG A 51 2.86 26.53 -3.16
CA ARG A 51 4.30 26.65 -3.02
C ARG A 51 4.63 28.13 -2.95
N ASP A 52 5.18 28.54 -1.81
CA ASP A 52 5.61 29.93 -1.55
C ASP A 52 4.51 30.97 -1.77
N GLY A 53 3.28 30.65 -1.31
CA GLY A 53 2.11 31.53 -1.42
C GLY A 53 1.36 31.45 -2.76
N VAL A 54 1.83 30.63 -3.70
CA VAL A 54 1.25 30.51 -5.04
C VAL A 54 0.65 29.12 -5.24
N ILE A 55 -0.55 29.06 -5.81
CA ILE A 55 -1.18 27.80 -6.21
C ILE A 55 -0.51 27.28 -7.47
N VAL A 56 0.13 26.11 -7.36
CA VAL A 56 0.94 25.50 -8.43
C VAL A 56 0.36 24.20 -8.97
N ALA A 57 -0.65 23.64 -8.30
CA ALA A 57 -1.41 22.50 -8.80
C ALA A 57 -2.80 22.47 -8.17
N CYS A 58 -3.78 21.87 -8.85
CA CYS A 58 -5.10 21.64 -8.29
C CYS A 58 -5.74 20.37 -8.88
N GLY A 59 -6.67 19.76 -8.14
CA GLY A 59 -7.40 18.61 -8.63
C GLY A 59 -8.39 18.03 -7.64
N GLY A 60 -9.40 17.35 -8.17
CA GLY A 60 -10.53 16.84 -7.42
C GLY A 60 -10.71 15.35 -7.54
N HIS A 61 -11.69 14.87 -6.77
CA HIS A 61 -12.32 13.59 -7.01
C HIS A 61 -13.81 13.64 -6.67
N ALA A 62 -14.62 12.89 -7.40
CA ALA A 62 -16.05 12.74 -7.16
C ALA A 62 -16.38 11.26 -6.92
N LEU A 63 -17.40 10.98 -6.12
CA LEU A 63 -17.94 9.63 -5.96
C LEU A 63 -19.11 9.42 -6.93
N ASP A 64 -19.25 8.20 -7.43
CA ASP A 64 -20.44 7.78 -8.14
C ASP A 64 -21.66 7.75 -7.19
N ALA A 65 -22.87 7.60 -7.77
CA ALA A 65 -24.10 7.55 -6.98
C ALA A 65 -24.13 6.39 -5.98
N GLY A 66 -23.40 5.29 -6.27
CA GLY A 66 -23.27 4.14 -5.38
C GLY A 66 -22.24 4.31 -4.26
N GLY A 67 -21.38 5.34 -4.33
CA GLY A 67 -20.26 5.52 -3.38
C GLY A 67 -19.19 4.44 -3.46
N THR A 68 -19.17 3.62 -4.52
CA THR A 68 -18.25 2.48 -4.66
C THR A 68 -17.08 2.78 -5.61
N VAL A 69 -17.25 3.76 -6.49
CA VAL A 69 -16.25 4.19 -7.46
C VAL A 69 -16.01 5.69 -7.31
N ALA A 70 -14.77 6.06 -7.02
CA ALA A 70 -14.33 7.44 -7.14
C ALA A 70 -13.85 7.74 -8.57
N SER A 71 -13.95 8.98 -9.02
CA SER A 71 -13.36 9.45 -10.27
C SER A 71 -12.42 10.61 -9.98
N LEU A 72 -11.18 10.55 -10.44
CA LEU A 72 -10.28 11.71 -10.40
C LEU A 72 -10.71 12.70 -11.47
N CYS A 73 -10.91 13.97 -11.08
CA CYS A 73 -11.37 15.02 -11.99
C CYS A 73 -10.48 16.26 -11.91
N TRP A 74 -10.40 17.00 -13.02
CA TRP A 74 -9.77 18.32 -13.14
C TRP A 74 -8.35 18.41 -12.53
N GLY A 75 -7.51 17.39 -12.73
CA GLY A 75 -6.15 17.39 -12.20
C GLY A 75 -5.18 18.13 -13.11
N MET A 76 -4.49 19.15 -12.60
CA MET A 76 -3.49 19.91 -13.36
C MET A 76 -2.37 20.47 -12.47
N VAL A 77 -1.20 20.66 -13.09
CA VAL A 77 0.00 21.27 -12.49
C VAL A 77 0.44 22.39 -13.41
N ALA A 78 0.98 23.48 -12.84
CA ALA A 78 1.60 24.56 -13.61
C ALA A 78 2.63 23.99 -14.59
N GLN A 79 2.52 24.38 -15.86
CA GLN A 79 3.24 23.74 -16.97
C GLN A 79 4.77 23.81 -16.82
N ASP A 80 5.26 24.95 -16.34
CA ASP A 80 6.67 25.22 -16.06
C ASP A 80 7.23 24.43 -14.87
N LEU A 81 6.35 23.81 -14.06
CA LEU A 81 6.72 23.00 -12.90
C LEU A 81 6.49 21.49 -13.11
N HIS A 82 6.20 21.06 -14.34
CA HIS A 82 6.12 19.63 -14.68
C HIS A 82 7.46 18.93 -14.40
N GLY A 83 7.39 17.64 -14.06
CA GLY A 83 8.59 16.84 -13.73
C GLY A 83 9.18 17.08 -12.34
N GLN A 84 8.66 18.04 -11.55
CA GLN A 84 9.17 18.35 -10.20
C GLN A 84 8.44 17.61 -9.06
N GLY A 85 7.74 16.51 -9.37
CA GLY A 85 7.03 15.70 -8.37
C GLY A 85 5.67 16.25 -7.90
N LEU A 86 5.25 17.44 -8.32
CA LEU A 86 3.96 18.05 -7.95
C LEU A 86 2.75 17.19 -8.37
N GLY A 87 2.77 16.65 -9.59
CA GLY A 87 1.71 15.76 -10.07
C GLY A 87 1.62 14.49 -9.23
N ARG A 88 2.78 13.96 -8.77
CA ARG A 88 2.83 12.80 -7.88
C ARG A 88 2.19 13.12 -6.54
N ALA A 89 2.58 14.25 -5.94
CA ALA A 89 2.03 14.71 -4.66
C ALA A 89 0.51 14.93 -4.74
N LEU A 90 0.02 15.58 -5.80
CA LEU A 90 -1.42 15.83 -5.99
C LEU A 90 -2.22 14.53 -6.17
N THR A 91 -1.70 13.60 -6.97
CA THR A 91 -2.38 12.31 -7.21
C THR A 91 -2.37 11.46 -5.95
N GLN A 92 -1.26 11.38 -5.23
CA GLN A 92 -1.15 10.66 -3.97
C GLN A 92 -2.15 11.20 -2.93
N ALA A 93 -2.21 12.52 -2.73
CA ALA A 93 -3.12 13.13 -1.77
C ALA A 93 -4.60 12.83 -2.08
N ARG A 94 -4.98 12.81 -3.37
CA ARG A 94 -6.34 12.44 -3.78
C ARG A 94 -6.62 10.96 -3.55
N LEU A 95 -5.68 10.08 -3.89
CA LEU A 95 -5.84 8.65 -3.64
C LEU A 95 -5.93 8.33 -2.14
N ASP A 96 -5.15 9.01 -1.31
CA ASP A 96 -5.20 8.83 0.15
C ASP A 96 -6.55 9.31 0.72
N ALA A 97 -7.06 10.45 0.24
CA ALA A 97 -8.38 10.93 0.60
C ALA A 97 -9.48 9.94 0.18
N ILE A 98 -9.40 9.37 -1.03
CA ILE A 98 -10.36 8.38 -1.53
C ILE A 98 -10.29 7.08 -0.70
N ARG A 99 -9.08 6.58 -0.40
CA ARG A 99 -8.89 5.36 0.41
C ARG A 99 -9.44 5.50 1.83
N ALA A 100 -9.52 6.72 2.35
CA ALA A 100 -10.13 7.00 3.64
C ALA A 100 -11.67 6.95 3.62
N VAL A 101 -12.31 6.92 2.44
CA VAL A 101 -13.76 6.81 2.29
C VAL A 101 -14.18 5.34 2.37
N PRO A 102 -14.97 4.93 3.38
CA PRO A 102 -15.45 3.55 3.50
C PRO A 102 -16.31 3.14 2.29
N GLY A 103 -16.10 1.93 1.78
CA GLY A 103 -16.90 1.34 0.70
C GLY A 103 -16.41 1.64 -0.71
N VAL A 104 -15.48 2.59 -0.89
CA VAL A 104 -14.88 2.84 -2.21
C VAL A 104 -13.92 1.70 -2.55
N ALA A 105 -14.24 0.97 -3.62
CA ALA A 105 -13.46 -0.17 -4.08
C ALA A 105 -12.58 0.16 -5.29
N LYS A 106 -12.89 1.22 -6.04
CA LYS A 106 -12.22 1.55 -7.30
C LYS A 106 -12.06 3.05 -7.49
N VAL A 107 -11.02 3.44 -8.23
CA VAL A 107 -10.83 4.81 -8.74
C VAL A 107 -10.78 4.76 -10.26
N SER A 108 -11.61 5.54 -10.92
CA SER A 108 -11.64 5.70 -12.36
C SER A 108 -11.04 7.04 -12.76
N MET A 109 -10.57 7.13 -13.99
CA MET A 109 -10.31 8.40 -14.65
C MET A 109 -10.22 8.22 -16.16
N ASN A 110 -10.28 9.34 -16.87
CA ASN A 110 -9.86 9.43 -18.26
C ASN A 110 -8.61 10.32 -18.36
N THR A 111 -7.76 10.05 -19.34
CA THR A 111 -6.52 10.78 -19.56
C THR A 111 -6.07 10.66 -21.01
N SER A 112 -5.08 11.44 -21.44
CA SER A 112 -4.56 11.34 -22.81
C SER A 112 -3.40 10.36 -22.93
N GLN A 113 -3.00 10.04 -24.16
CA GLN A 113 -1.79 9.26 -24.45
C GLN A 113 -0.52 9.91 -23.86
N HIS A 114 -0.54 11.22 -23.60
CA HIS A 114 0.60 11.96 -23.03
C HIS A 114 0.79 11.72 -21.52
N THR A 115 -0.26 11.29 -20.82
CA THR A 115 -0.30 11.23 -19.35
C THR A 115 -0.64 9.84 -18.82
N GLN A 116 -1.11 8.90 -19.64
CA GLN A 116 -1.45 7.54 -19.19
C GLN A 116 -0.29 6.83 -18.44
N ALA A 117 0.95 6.96 -18.95
CA ALA A 117 2.11 6.29 -18.36
C ALA A 117 2.46 6.84 -16.98
N PHE A 118 2.09 8.09 -16.68
CA PHE A 118 2.23 8.67 -15.36
C PHE A 118 1.25 8.02 -14.37
N TYR A 119 0.00 7.82 -14.76
CA TYR A 119 -1.01 7.17 -13.91
C TYR A 119 -0.81 5.66 -13.76
N ALA A 120 -0.27 4.99 -14.78
CA ALA A 120 0.09 3.58 -14.70
C ALA A 120 1.05 3.28 -13.53
N ARG A 121 1.94 4.23 -13.18
CA ARG A 121 2.85 4.11 -12.02
C ARG A 121 2.14 4.14 -10.66
N PHE A 122 0.89 4.60 -10.62
CA PHE A 122 0.03 4.54 -9.44
C PHE A 122 -0.81 3.26 -9.38
N GLY A 123 -0.65 2.35 -10.36
CA GLY A 123 -1.41 1.10 -10.46
C GLY A 123 -2.71 1.23 -11.27
N PHE A 124 -2.96 2.35 -11.92
CA PHE A 124 -4.08 2.46 -12.87
C PHE A 124 -3.83 1.56 -14.08
N GLN A 125 -4.83 0.77 -14.45
CA GLN A 125 -4.82 -0.08 -15.62
C GLN A 125 -5.74 0.49 -16.70
N THR A 126 -5.30 0.46 -17.96
CA THR A 126 -6.14 0.87 -19.09
C THR A 126 -7.28 -0.12 -19.29
N VAL A 127 -8.51 0.39 -19.31
CA VAL A 127 -9.72 -0.41 -19.57
C VAL A 127 -10.28 -0.18 -20.97
N LYS A 128 -10.09 1.02 -21.53
CA LYS A 128 -10.55 1.37 -22.89
C LYS A 128 -9.68 2.49 -23.47
N VAL A 129 -9.45 2.44 -24.77
CA VAL A 129 -8.87 3.55 -25.54
C VAL A 129 -9.88 3.95 -26.62
N THR A 130 -10.20 5.24 -26.67
CA THR A 130 -11.05 5.83 -27.71
C THR A 130 -10.19 6.78 -28.53
N GLN A 131 -9.96 6.43 -29.80
CA GLN A 131 -9.18 7.26 -30.71
C GLN A 131 -9.83 8.63 -30.88
N ASP A 132 -9.02 9.70 -30.83
CA ASP A 132 -9.48 11.10 -30.91
C ASP A 132 -10.59 11.45 -29.90
N GLY A 133 -10.64 10.74 -28.77
CA GLY A 133 -11.75 10.85 -27.80
C GLY A 133 -11.89 12.21 -27.11
N PHE A 134 -10.80 12.98 -26.99
CA PHE A 134 -10.84 14.37 -26.51
C PHE A 134 -10.79 15.39 -27.65
N GLY A 135 -10.40 14.97 -28.84
CA GLY A 135 -10.24 15.82 -30.02
C GLY A 135 -9.23 15.25 -31.01
N PRO A 136 -9.08 15.85 -32.20
CA PRO A 136 -8.17 15.36 -33.23
C PRO A 136 -6.72 15.24 -32.72
N GLY A 137 -6.18 14.03 -32.74
CA GLY A 137 -4.84 13.70 -32.28
C GLY A 137 -4.71 13.49 -30.76
N ILE A 138 -5.81 13.48 -30.01
CA ILE A 138 -5.81 13.29 -28.55
C ILE A 138 -6.76 12.15 -28.17
N ASP A 139 -6.18 10.97 -27.97
CA ASP A 139 -6.93 9.78 -27.58
C ASP A 139 -7.40 9.88 -26.14
N GLN A 140 -8.60 9.35 -25.86
CA GLN A 140 -9.08 9.17 -24.50
C GLN A 140 -8.73 7.77 -23.99
N TRP A 141 -7.91 7.72 -22.96
CA TRP A 141 -7.53 6.52 -22.23
C TRP A 141 -8.33 6.46 -20.94
N ASP A 142 -9.32 5.57 -20.91
CA ASP A 142 -10.07 5.27 -19.69
C ASP A 142 -9.25 4.29 -18.84
N MET A 143 -9.01 4.66 -17.59
CA MET A 143 -8.18 3.90 -16.67
C MET A 143 -8.89 3.64 -15.35
N LEU A 144 -8.58 2.50 -14.73
CA LEU A 144 -9.18 2.04 -13.49
C LEU A 144 -8.08 1.56 -12.52
N LEU A 145 -8.15 2.00 -11.28
CA LEU A 145 -7.36 1.51 -10.16
C LEU A 145 -8.28 0.76 -9.22
N SER A 146 -7.95 -0.51 -8.90
CA SER A 146 -8.60 -1.19 -7.78
C SER A 146 -7.98 -0.72 -6.46
N LEU A 147 -8.85 -0.41 -5.49
CA LEU A 147 -8.47 -0.17 -4.11
C LEU A 147 -8.66 -1.41 -3.24
N ASN A 148 -9.25 -2.47 -3.80
CA ASN A 148 -9.47 -3.70 -3.07
C ASN A 148 -8.13 -4.45 -2.95
N GLU A 149 -7.56 -4.47 -1.75
CA GLU A 149 -6.27 -5.14 -1.49
C GLU A 149 -6.29 -6.61 -1.91
N ARG A 150 -7.46 -7.28 -1.81
CA ARG A 150 -7.63 -8.68 -2.23
C ARG A 150 -7.39 -8.91 -3.72
N ASP A 151 -7.61 -7.91 -4.57
CA ASP A 151 -7.42 -8.06 -6.02
C ASP A 151 -5.93 -8.26 -6.38
N HIS A 152 -5.02 -7.91 -5.46
CA HIS A 152 -3.60 -8.07 -5.65
C HIS A 152 -2.99 -9.23 -4.87
N ILE A 153 -3.76 -9.94 -4.02
CA ILE A 153 -3.24 -11.06 -3.24
C ILE A 153 -3.32 -12.33 -4.09
N ALA A 154 -2.17 -12.93 -4.37
CA ALA A 154 -2.07 -14.22 -5.06
C ALA A 154 -1.41 -15.27 -4.17
N ALA A 155 -1.83 -16.52 -4.33
CA ALA A 155 -1.18 -17.66 -3.69
C ALA A 155 0.25 -17.82 -4.22
N VAL A 156 1.18 -18.11 -3.32
CA VAL A 156 2.57 -18.44 -3.64
C VAL A 156 2.73 -19.95 -3.54
N PRO A 157 3.24 -20.65 -4.57
CA PRO A 157 3.54 -22.08 -4.48
C PRO A 157 4.43 -22.37 -3.27
N LEU A 158 4.10 -23.39 -2.48
CA LEU A 158 4.76 -23.64 -1.19
C LEU A 158 6.26 -23.89 -1.36
N GLU A 159 6.68 -24.53 -2.45
CA GLU A 159 8.09 -24.74 -2.79
C GLU A 159 8.87 -23.44 -3.07
N LYS A 160 8.18 -22.31 -3.25
CA LYS A 160 8.76 -20.97 -3.41
C LYS A 160 8.54 -20.07 -2.19
N ALA A 161 7.80 -20.50 -1.17
CA ALA A 161 7.43 -19.67 -0.02
C ALA A 161 8.64 -19.13 0.75
N TYR A 162 9.73 -19.91 0.81
CA TYR A 162 10.99 -19.50 1.45
C TYR A 162 11.56 -18.18 0.87
N ARG A 163 11.31 -17.89 -0.42
CA ARG A 163 11.77 -16.67 -1.09
C ARG A 163 11.16 -15.40 -0.50
N LEU A 164 10.01 -15.51 0.17
CA LEU A 164 9.37 -14.39 0.86
C LEU A 164 10.22 -13.89 2.04
N LEU A 165 11.06 -14.74 2.63
CA LEU A 165 11.90 -14.43 3.79
C LEU A 165 13.41 -14.39 3.49
N ASN A 166 13.84 -14.84 2.31
CA ASN A 166 15.27 -14.99 1.96
C ASN A 166 16.10 -13.72 2.09
N HIS A 167 15.50 -12.54 1.88
CA HIS A 167 16.20 -11.26 2.00
C HIS A 167 16.30 -10.76 3.45
N GLY A 168 15.82 -11.54 4.42
CA GLY A 168 15.91 -11.25 5.86
C GLY A 168 15.09 -10.04 6.34
N PRO A 169 13.80 -9.90 5.96
CA PRO A 169 12.97 -8.82 6.46
C PRO A 169 12.70 -8.98 7.97
N SER A 170 12.50 -7.87 8.66
CA SER A 170 11.74 -7.88 9.91
C SER A 170 10.29 -8.22 9.60
N ILE A 171 9.67 -9.07 10.40
CA ILE A 171 8.33 -9.58 10.16
C ILE A 171 7.35 -9.16 11.25
N LEU A 172 6.05 -9.32 10.98
CA LEU A 172 5.03 -9.34 12.02
C LEU A 172 4.59 -10.78 12.26
N VAL A 173 4.54 -11.18 13.53
CA VAL A 173 3.95 -12.45 13.98
C VAL A 173 2.56 -12.16 14.50
N SER A 174 1.55 -12.84 13.96
CA SER A 174 0.20 -12.77 14.49
C SER A 174 -0.34 -14.16 14.82
N ALA A 175 -1.17 -14.24 15.86
CA ALA A 175 -1.74 -15.49 16.34
C ALA A 175 -3.10 -15.25 17.01
N ARG A 176 -3.93 -16.30 17.03
CA ARG A 176 -5.26 -16.32 17.64
C ARG A 176 -5.36 -17.50 18.58
N HIS A 177 -5.87 -17.29 19.79
CA HIS A 177 -6.25 -18.36 20.71
C HIS A 177 -7.40 -17.88 21.60
N ASP A 178 -8.41 -18.72 21.82
CA ASP A 178 -9.62 -18.40 22.60
C ASP A 178 -10.30 -17.07 22.20
N GLY A 179 -10.36 -16.80 20.89
CA GLY A 179 -10.96 -15.59 20.34
C GLY A 179 -10.14 -14.30 20.54
N ILE A 180 -8.92 -14.41 21.07
CA ILE A 180 -8.01 -13.27 21.26
C ILE A 180 -7.00 -13.23 20.13
N ASP A 181 -6.97 -12.13 19.40
CA ASP A 181 -5.96 -11.82 18.39
C ASP A 181 -4.82 -10.98 18.96
N ASN A 182 -3.60 -11.24 18.50
CA ASN A 182 -2.48 -10.33 18.73
C ASN A 182 -1.53 -10.29 17.53
N VAL A 183 -0.76 -9.20 17.47
CA VAL A 183 0.32 -8.99 16.50
C VAL A 183 1.53 -8.46 17.26
N MET A 184 2.73 -8.95 16.95
CA MET A 184 4.01 -8.39 17.40
C MET A 184 4.98 -8.28 16.22
N ALA A 185 6.01 -7.45 16.35
CA ALA A 185 7.12 -7.45 15.42
C ALA A 185 8.21 -8.44 15.89
N ALA A 186 8.88 -9.10 14.96
CA ALA A 186 10.09 -9.89 15.23
C ALA A 186 11.11 -9.68 14.11
N ALA A 187 12.35 -9.35 14.48
CA ALA A 187 13.47 -9.28 13.55
C ALA A 187 14.20 -10.63 13.42
N TRP A 188 14.10 -11.49 14.44
CA TRP A 188 14.75 -12.79 14.47
C TRP A 188 13.81 -13.87 13.90
N ALA A 189 13.68 -13.85 12.58
CA ALA A 189 12.99 -14.87 11.80
C ALA A 189 13.83 -15.26 10.58
N CYS A 190 13.81 -16.53 10.19
CA CYS A 190 14.59 -17.02 9.05
C CYS A 190 13.89 -18.20 8.38
N ALA A 191 14.04 -18.33 7.06
CA ALA A 191 13.70 -19.58 6.39
C ALA A 191 14.62 -20.72 6.88
N LEU A 192 14.05 -21.91 7.07
CA LEU A 192 14.77 -23.08 7.58
C LEU A 192 14.86 -24.21 6.54
N ASP A 193 13.82 -24.41 5.74
CA ASP A 193 13.73 -25.53 4.78
C ASP A 193 12.90 -25.14 3.55
N PHE A 194 13.09 -25.86 2.44
CA PHE A 194 12.47 -25.56 1.15
C PHE A 194 11.16 -26.33 0.92
N SER A 195 11.13 -27.64 1.19
CA SER A 195 9.96 -28.50 0.90
C SER A 195 9.89 -29.74 1.83
N PRO A 196 8.90 -29.82 2.76
CA PRO A 196 7.92 -28.79 3.06
C PRO A 196 8.60 -27.53 3.64
N PRO A 197 8.16 -26.33 3.24
CA PRO A 197 8.76 -25.08 3.69
C PRO A 197 8.65 -24.93 5.21
N LYS A 198 9.77 -24.59 5.86
CA LYS A 198 9.84 -24.34 7.30
C LYS A 198 10.54 -23.02 7.57
N LEU A 199 10.24 -22.43 8.71
CA LEU A 199 10.91 -21.24 9.21
C LEU A 199 11.18 -21.33 10.71
N THR A 200 12.10 -20.50 11.18
CA THR A 200 12.33 -20.24 12.59
C THR A 200 11.90 -18.83 12.96
N VAL A 201 11.46 -18.66 14.20
CA VAL A 201 11.23 -17.35 14.80
C VAL A 201 11.52 -17.42 16.31
N VAL A 202 12.13 -16.36 16.86
CA VAL A 202 12.36 -16.26 18.31
C VAL A 202 11.22 -15.46 18.96
N LEU A 203 10.54 -16.06 19.94
CA LEU A 203 9.42 -15.45 20.67
C LEU A 203 9.71 -15.42 22.18
N ASP A 204 10.08 -14.22 22.66
CA ASP A 204 10.45 -14.00 24.06
C ASP A 204 9.31 -14.40 25.03
N LYS A 205 9.70 -14.94 26.20
CA LYS A 205 8.79 -15.44 27.25
C LYS A 205 7.79 -14.38 27.75
N ALA A 206 8.14 -13.10 27.69
CA ALA A 206 7.27 -12.01 28.13
C ALA A 206 6.21 -11.61 27.08
N THR A 207 6.24 -12.19 25.88
CA THR A 207 5.33 -11.79 24.80
C THR A 207 3.99 -12.53 24.88
N ARG A 208 2.89 -11.78 24.80
CA ARG A 208 1.55 -12.37 24.71
C ARG A 208 1.39 -13.26 23.47
N THR A 209 2.05 -12.92 22.36
CA THR A 209 1.99 -13.70 21.12
C THR A 209 2.54 -15.12 21.31
N ARG A 210 3.61 -15.30 22.11
CA ARG A 210 4.12 -16.64 22.44
C ARG A 210 3.03 -17.52 23.04
N ALA A 211 2.32 -17.04 24.06
CA ALA A 211 1.25 -17.80 24.71
C ALA A 211 0.12 -18.17 23.73
N LEU A 212 -0.22 -17.28 22.80
CA LEU A 212 -1.22 -17.57 21.76
C LEU A 212 -0.72 -18.64 20.76
N VAL A 213 0.56 -18.59 20.37
CA VAL A 213 1.18 -19.59 19.49
C VAL A 213 1.24 -20.95 20.18
N GLU A 214 1.68 -21.01 21.44
CA GLU A 214 1.75 -22.25 22.23
C GLU A 214 0.36 -22.85 22.48
N GLY A 215 -0.66 -22.01 22.74
CA GLY A 215 -2.04 -22.46 22.95
C GLY A 215 -2.72 -22.98 21.69
N SER A 216 -2.55 -22.27 20.56
CA SER A 216 -3.25 -22.61 19.31
C SER A 216 -2.49 -23.58 18.39
N GLY A 217 -1.17 -23.68 18.54
CA GLY A 217 -0.32 -24.40 17.60
C GLY A 217 -0.24 -23.76 16.21
N THR A 218 -0.71 -22.53 16.04
CA THR A 218 -0.77 -21.85 14.73
C THR A 218 -0.42 -20.37 14.84
N PHE A 219 0.13 -19.82 13.75
CA PHE A 219 0.49 -18.41 13.66
C PHE A 219 0.67 -17.99 12.21
N VAL A 220 0.79 -16.68 11.96
CA VAL A 220 1.11 -16.12 10.65
C VAL A 220 2.38 -15.30 10.75
N ILE A 221 3.29 -15.53 9.81
CA ILE A 221 4.43 -14.65 9.54
C ILE A 221 4.05 -13.77 8.34
N GLN A 222 4.19 -12.46 8.46
CA GLN A 222 3.94 -11.54 7.36
C GLN A 222 5.03 -10.49 7.22
N VAL A 223 5.28 -10.06 5.99
CA VAL A 223 6.36 -9.11 5.65
C VAL A 223 5.79 -7.70 5.58
N PRO A 224 6.00 -6.85 6.62
CA PRO A 224 5.52 -5.48 6.63
C PRO A 224 6.23 -4.63 5.59
N THR A 225 5.54 -3.57 5.16
CA THR A 225 6.03 -2.62 4.16
C THR A 225 6.54 -1.32 4.82
N ALA A 226 7.29 -0.51 4.09
CA ALA A 226 7.74 0.80 4.56
C ALA A 226 6.57 1.73 4.95
N ALA A 227 5.42 1.60 4.29
CA ALA A 227 4.18 2.27 4.69
C ALA A 227 3.71 1.91 6.11
N GLN A 228 4.05 0.71 6.58
CA GLN A 228 3.69 0.18 7.90
C GLN A 228 4.79 0.40 8.96
N LEU A 229 5.76 1.29 8.73
CA LEU A 229 6.86 1.55 9.68
C LEU A 229 6.36 1.86 11.09
N GLN A 230 5.41 2.79 11.23
CA GLN A 230 4.89 3.18 12.54
C GLN A 230 4.08 2.06 13.20
N LEU A 231 3.28 1.33 12.43
CA LEU A 231 2.55 0.15 12.90
C LEU A 231 3.53 -0.92 13.40
N THR A 232 4.55 -1.25 12.62
CA THR A 232 5.57 -2.26 12.93
C THR A 232 6.29 -1.91 14.23
N HIS A 233 6.72 -0.66 14.39
CA HIS A 233 7.34 -0.20 15.62
C HIS A 233 6.36 -0.25 16.81
N ALA A 234 5.11 0.19 16.63
CA ALA A 234 4.11 0.21 17.70
C ALA A 234 3.78 -1.22 18.21
N VAL A 235 3.59 -2.19 17.31
CA VAL A 235 3.29 -3.57 17.72
C VAL A 235 4.50 -4.32 18.29
N GLY A 236 5.72 -3.85 18.02
CA GLY A 236 6.95 -4.36 18.63
C GLY A 236 7.29 -3.77 20.01
N THR A 237 6.74 -2.61 20.36
CA THR A 237 7.07 -1.88 21.59
C THR A 237 5.99 -1.92 22.67
N HIS A 238 4.79 -2.39 22.34
CA HIS A 238 3.67 -2.52 23.27
C HIS A 238 3.23 -3.97 23.40
N SER A 239 2.93 -4.42 24.63
CA SER A 239 2.32 -5.74 24.87
C SER A 239 0.80 -5.62 24.99
N LEU A 240 0.10 -6.65 24.49
CA LEU A 240 -1.35 -6.75 24.65
C LEU A 240 -1.77 -6.85 26.13
N ASP A 241 -0.94 -7.46 26.98
CA ASP A 241 -1.24 -7.60 28.41
C ASP A 241 -1.30 -6.25 29.13
N ALA A 242 -0.48 -5.28 28.69
CA ALA A 242 -0.47 -3.92 29.23
C ALA A 242 -1.48 -2.99 28.52
N GLN A 243 -1.83 -3.30 27.27
CA GLN A 243 -2.71 -2.48 26.43
C GLN A 243 -3.67 -3.37 25.64
N PRO A 244 -4.86 -3.67 26.20
CA PRO A 244 -5.83 -4.54 25.55
C PRO A 244 -6.32 -4.03 24.18
N ASP A 245 -6.26 -2.71 23.95
CA ASP A 245 -6.62 -2.04 22.70
C ASP A 245 -5.43 -1.82 21.74
N LYS A 246 -4.29 -2.48 21.98
CA LYS A 246 -3.04 -2.37 21.23
C LYS A 246 -3.24 -2.37 19.71
N LEU A 247 -4.03 -3.32 19.18
CA LEU A 247 -4.20 -3.46 17.72
C LEU A 247 -4.91 -2.25 17.11
N ALA A 248 -5.97 -1.77 17.74
CA ALA A 248 -6.70 -0.59 17.30
C ALA A 248 -5.81 0.66 17.36
N ARG A 249 -5.06 0.85 18.46
CA ARG A 249 -4.13 1.98 18.62
C ARG A 249 -2.97 1.96 17.63
N ALA A 250 -2.49 0.78 17.25
CA ALA A 250 -1.45 0.61 16.24
C ALA A 250 -1.99 0.68 14.80
N GLY A 251 -3.30 0.84 14.60
CA GLY A 251 -3.93 0.88 13.28
C GLY A 251 -3.92 -0.46 12.55
N VAL A 252 -3.85 -1.57 13.29
CA VAL A 252 -3.86 -2.92 12.69
C VAL A 252 -5.24 -3.23 12.14
N ARG A 253 -5.30 -3.51 10.84
CA ARG A 253 -6.46 -4.10 10.18
C ARG A 253 -6.17 -5.57 9.90
N LEU A 254 -7.11 -6.44 10.28
CA LEU A 254 -7.02 -7.86 9.99
C LEU A 254 -7.83 -8.19 8.72
N LEU A 255 -7.29 -9.11 7.91
CA LEU A 255 -7.93 -9.64 6.71
C LEU A 255 -8.25 -11.13 6.91
N HIS A 256 -9.27 -11.59 6.18
CA HIS A 256 -9.63 -12.99 6.11
C HIS A 256 -9.04 -13.62 4.85
N MET A 257 -8.44 -14.80 5.00
CA MET A 257 -8.04 -15.67 3.89
C MET A 257 -8.86 -16.96 3.96
N ASP A 258 -9.47 -17.33 2.85
CA ASP A 258 -10.38 -18.48 2.79
C ASP A 258 -9.66 -19.76 3.23
N GLY A 259 -10.30 -20.51 4.14
CA GLY A 259 -9.75 -21.75 4.69
C GLY A 259 -8.80 -21.59 5.89
N PHE A 260 -8.53 -20.35 6.34
CA PHE A 260 -7.65 -20.09 7.48
C PHE A 260 -8.35 -19.20 8.52
N ASP A 261 -8.57 -19.75 9.72
CA ASP A 261 -9.02 -18.97 10.90
C ASP A 261 -7.83 -18.35 11.63
N LEU A 262 -7.12 -17.45 10.93
CA LEU A 262 -5.90 -16.81 11.43
C LEU A 262 -5.94 -15.29 11.21
N PRO A 263 -5.31 -14.49 12.08
CA PRO A 263 -5.32 -13.03 11.98
C PRO A 263 -4.25 -12.51 11.01
N PHE A 264 -4.55 -12.43 9.72
CA PHE A 264 -3.64 -11.87 8.71
C PHE A 264 -3.65 -10.33 8.74
N VAL A 265 -2.49 -9.67 8.68
CA VAL A 265 -2.39 -8.20 8.74
C VAL A 265 -2.49 -7.57 7.35
N ALA A 266 -3.45 -6.68 7.15
CA ALA A 266 -3.63 -5.93 5.90
C ALA A 266 -2.49 -4.94 5.64
N GLY A 267 -2.15 -4.73 4.37
CA GLY A 267 -1.06 -3.84 3.92
C GLY A 267 0.35 -4.45 3.97
N CYS A 268 0.50 -5.69 4.43
CA CYS A 268 1.76 -6.43 4.29
C CYS A 268 1.97 -6.86 2.83
N SER A 269 3.23 -7.12 2.47
CA SER A 269 3.60 -7.55 1.11
C SER A 269 3.52 -9.07 0.92
N ALA A 270 3.56 -9.83 2.01
CA ALA A 270 3.49 -11.29 1.99
C ALA A 270 2.97 -11.86 3.32
N TRP A 271 2.38 -13.05 3.26
CA TRP A 271 1.83 -13.80 4.40
C TRP A 271 2.15 -15.29 4.29
N LEU A 272 2.52 -15.91 5.41
CA LEU A 272 2.80 -17.33 5.55
C LEU A 272 2.02 -17.87 6.74
N ALA A 273 0.98 -18.66 6.49
CA ALA A 273 0.25 -19.38 7.52
C ALA A 273 1.09 -20.57 7.98
N CYS A 274 1.31 -20.66 9.29
CA CYS A 274 2.23 -21.59 9.90
C CYS A 274 1.54 -22.48 10.92
N ARG A 275 1.91 -23.77 10.92
CA ARG A 275 1.64 -24.71 12.01
C ARG A 275 2.91 -24.86 12.84
N LEU A 276 2.79 -24.72 14.16
CA LEU A 276 3.89 -24.95 15.08
C LEU A 276 4.35 -26.40 15.01
N ILE A 277 5.66 -26.61 14.87
CA ILE A 277 6.31 -27.90 15.14
C ILE A 277 6.80 -27.83 16.59
N PRO A 278 6.19 -28.59 17.53
CA PRO A 278 6.55 -28.50 18.93
C PRO A 278 7.97 -29.01 19.17
N GLU A 279 8.85 -28.14 19.63
CA GLU A 279 10.23 -28.46 20.02
C GLU A 279 10.47 -27.91 21.44
N PRO A 280 10.00 -28.59 22.50
CA PRO A 280 9.96 -28.04 23.85
C PRO A 280 11.32 -27.60 24.38
N HIS A 281 12.40 -28.31 24.01
CA HIS A 281 13.75 -27.93 24.39
C HIS A 281 14.14 -26.58 23.78
N ASN A 282 13.94 -26.41 22.46
CA ASN A 282 14.27 -25.16 21.75
C ASN A 282 13.44 -23.98 22.27
N GLN A 283 12.14 -24.20 22.48
CA GLN A 283 11.22 -23.20 23.00
C GLN A 283 11.56 -22.77 24.43
N ALA A 284 12.09 -23.68 25.26
CA ALA A 284 12.46 -23.36 26.64
C ALA A 284 13.85 -22.71 26.75
N ALA A 285 14.84 -23.30 26.06
CA ALA A 285 16.25 -22.93 26.17
C ALA A 285 16.62 -21.69 25.36
N TYR A 286 16.00 -21.53 24.18
CA TYR A 286 16.40 -20.51 23.19
C TYR A 286 15.26 -19.61 22.76
N ASP A 287 14.06 -19.83 23.28
CA ASP A 287 12.83 -19.15 22.85
C ASP A 287 12.60 -19.29 21.33
N LEU A 288 13.15 -20.36 20.74
CA LEU A 288 13.18 -20.63 19.32
C LEU A 288 12.02 -21.54 18.94
N PHE A 289 11.17 -21.05 18.03
CA PHE A 289 10.01 -21.75 17.50
C PHE A 289 10.27 -22.15 16.05
N ILE A 290 9.80 -23.34 15.67
CA ILE A 290 9.83 -23.83 14.30
C ILE A 290 8.40 -23.91 13.78
N GLY A 291 8.14 -23.32 12.61
CA GLY A 291 6.86 -23.38 11.92
C GLY A 291 6.98 -24.10 10.59
N GLU A 292 6.05 -25.00 10.31
CA GLU A 292 5.77 -25.51 8.96
C GLU A 292 4.82 -24.55 8.25
N VAL A 293 5.19 -24.07 7.06
CA VAL A 293 4.32 -23.19 6.26
C VAL A 293 3.29 -24.05 5.52
N VAL A 294 2.01 -23.85 5.85
CA VAL A 294 0.86 -24.59 5.30
C VAL A 294 0.07 -23.78 4.26
N GLY A 295 0.36 -22.49 4.14
CA GLY A 295 -0.20 -21.60 3.11
C GLY A 295 0.68 -20.36 2.95
N ALA A 296 0.81 -19.86 1.73
CA ALA A 296 1.59 -18.66 1.44
C ALA A 296 0.91 -17.80 0.38
N TRP A 297 0.96 -16.48 0.57
CA TRP A 297 0.42 -15.49 -0.35
C TRP A 297 1.31 -14.26 -0.38
N ALA A 298 1.23 -13.50 -1.47
CA ALA A 298 1.92 -12.23 -1.58
C ALA A 298 1.13 -11.23 -2.44
N ASP A 299 1.45 -9.96 -2.24
CA ASP A 299 0.92 -8.88 -3.05
C ASP A 299 1.64 -8.85 -4.41
N THR A 300 0.91 -9.11 -5.48
CA THR A 300 1.38 -9.21 -6.87
C THR A 300 2.06 -7.95 -7.39
N ARG A 301 1.84 -6.80 -6.76
CA ARG A 301 2.55 -5.56 -7.10
C ARG A 301 4.03 -5.64 -6.77
N VAL A 302 4.41 -6.44 -5.77
CA VAL A 302 5.80 -6.60 -5.32
C VAL A 302 6.34 -8.01 -5.34
N PHE A 303 5.51 -9.04 -5.43
CA PHE A 303 5.95 -10.41 -5.58
C PHE A 303 5.08 -11.17 -6.57
N ARG A 304 5.67 -11.60 -7.68
CA ARG A 304 4.98 -12.33 -8.76
C ARG A 304 5.96 -13.30 -9.42
N ASP A 305 5.43 -14.35 -10.03
CA ASP A 305 6.23 -15.40 -10.70
C ASP A 305 7.32 -16.05 -9.82
N GLY A 306 7.19 -15.91 -8.50
CA GLY A 306 8.16 -16.41 -7.52
C GLY A 306 9.34 -15.47 -7.24
N HIS A 307 9.27 -14.21 -7.61
CA HIS A 307 10.34 -13.22 -7.44
C HIS A 307 9.81 -11.91 -6.87
N TRP A 308 10.67 -11.21 -6.13
CA TRP A 308 10.42 -9.84 -5.68
C TRP A 308 10.67 -8.86 -6.82
N HIS A 309 9.87 -7.79 -6.86
CA HIS A 309 9.92 -6.71 -7.84
C HIS A 309 9.80 -5.35 -7.14
N PHE A 310 10.66 -5.12 -6.15
CA PHE A 310 10.66 -3.88 -5.37
C PHE A 310 11.10 -2.66 -6.20
N GLU A 311 11.84 -2.89 -7.28
CA GLU A 311 12.29 -1.91 -8.26
C GLU A 311 11.15 -1.33 -9.11
N ASP A 312 10.09 -2.12 -9.33
CA ASP A 312 8.94 -1.74 -10.15
C ASP A 312 7.83 -1.05 -9.34
N ALA A 313 7.79 -1.28 -8.03
CA ALA A 313 6.72 -0.84 -7.16
C ALA A 313 7.01 0.50 -6.47
N ASP A 314 5.96 1.14 -5.93
CA ASP A 314 6.16 2.33 -5.09
C ASP A 314 7.09 1.98 -3.91
N PRO A 315 8.11 2.81 -3.59
CA PRO A 315 9.02 2.57 -2.47
C PRO A 315 8.34 2.31 -1.12
N SER A 316 7.09 2.73 -0.95
CA SER A 316 6.29 2.41 0.23
C SER A 316 6.09 0.91 0.45
N TRP A 317 6.24 0.07 -0.59
CA TRP A 317 6.09 -1.38 -0.53
C TRP A 317 7.36 -2.14 -0.13
N ARG A 318 8.50 -1.45 -0.06
CA ARG A 318 9.78 -2.07 0.35
C ARG A 318 9.65 -2.68 1.74
N SER A 319 10.21 -3.87 1.94
CA SER A 319 10.23 -4.51 3.24
C SER A 319 11.12 -3.75 4.23
N LEU A 320 10.84 -3.92 5.52
CA LEU A 320 11.57 -3.27 6.62
C LEU A 320 12.64 -4.19 7.20
N HIS A 321 13.80 -3.63 7.53
CA HIS A 321 14.93 -4.32 8.17
C HIS A 321 15.37 -3.54 9.41
N TYR A 322 14.99 -4.04 10.58
CA TYR A 322 15.23 -3.41 11.87
C TYR A 322 16.71 -3.42 12.27
N ILE A 323 17.15 -2.34 12.93
CA ILE A 323 18.48 -2.23 13.52
C ILE A 323 18.39 -2.09 15.05
N ALA A 324 17.85 -0.96 15.53
CA ALA A 324 17.73 -0.65 16.95
C ALA A 324 16.81 0.56 17.21
N GLY A 325 16.15 0.59 18.37
CA GLY A 325 15.26 1.67 18.78
C GLY A 325 14.07 1.82 17.82
N GLY A 326 13.96 2.97 17.15
CA GLY A 326 12.98 3.22 16.08
C GLY A 326 13.57 3.18 14.67
N ARG A 327 14.80 2.69 14.49
CA ARG A 327 15.52 2.75 13.20
C ARG A 327 15.38 1.45 12.42
N PHE A 328 15.03 1.61 11.15
CA PHE A 328 14.94 0.56 10.13
C PHE A 328 15.63 1.03 8.85
N TYR A 329 16.08 0.09 8.04
CA TYR A 329 16.32 0.29 6.61
C TYR A 329 15.19 -0.34 5.81
N ALA A 330 14.88 0.23 4.65
CA ALA A 330 14.07 -0.44 3.65
C ALA A 330 14.97 -1.34 2.78
N ILE A 331 14.45 -2.41 2.19
CA ILE A 331 15.21 -3.21 1.21
C ILE A 331 15.77 -2.30 0.10
N GLY A 332 16.99 -2.59 -0.34
CA GLY A 332 17.78 -1.74 -1.24
C GLY A 332 17.55 -1.96 -2.73
N GLU A 333 18.53 -1.56 -3.54
CA GLU A 333 18.52 -1.74 -4.99
C GLU A 333 18.75 -3.21 -5.37
N ALA A 334 18.13 -3.64 -6.47
CA ALA A 334 18.39 -4.94 -7.07
C ALA A 334 19.77 -4.92 -7.75
N LEU A 335 20.54 -5.98 -7.55
CA LEU A 335 21.86 -6.18 -8.16
C LEU A 335 21.94 -7.61 -8.68
N ASP A 336 22.26 -7.75 -9.97
CA ASP A 336 22.38 -9.06 -10.62
C ASP A 336 23.84 -9.47 -10.76
N ALA A 337 24.17 -10.67 -10.29
CA ALA A 337 25.45 -11.29 -10.59
C ALA A 337 25.44 -11.82 -12.03
N ALA A 338 26.56 -11.70 -12.74
CA ALA A 338 26.70 -12.29 -14.07
C ALA A 338 26.47 -13.82 -13.99
N PRO A 339 25.83 -14.43 -15.00
CA PRO A 339 25.73 -15.88 -15.05
C PRO A 339 27.14 -16.50 -15.05
N SER A 340 27.35 -17.49 -14.18
CA SER A 340 28.55 -18.34 -14.15
C SER A 340 28.70 -19.19 -15.39
#